data_AF-X1B1H1-F1
#
_entry.id   AF-X1B1H1-F1
#
_cell.length_a   1.000
_cell.length_b   1.000
_cell.length_c   1.000
_cell.angle_alpha   90.00
_cell.angle_beta   90.00
_cell.angle_gamma   90.00
#
_symmetry.space_group_name_H-M   'P 1'
#
loop_
_entity.id
_entity.type
_entity.pdbx_description
1 polymer ?
#
loop_
_entity_poly.entity_id
_entity_poly.type
_entity_poly.pdbx_seq_one_letter_code
_entity_poly.pdbx_strand_id
1 'polypeptide(L)'
;PRKPSESVKTSHKLFEQMKESEQREEKLKKQTYSNVTEQQEQRKLKMKEKQEKLQTLREKKKQDDELTSKGQELLELGNQKLKQKEFDEAKNLYNQAIGLFTQLGWYDQIAILKNEIRNIELYKREEELKLKKASYSKIKEEQDFQKRVSDVLNEKQKHQTKLQERQKAIPPEIKNKLEKVELIRAKADKEESMNNFPRVLSRYQYIQSLYNSIPKDIIDLTEEIRLIEQK
;
A
#
# COMPACT_ATOMS: atom_id res chain seq x y z
N PRO A 1 -124.44 -2.53 -38.49
CA PRO A 1 -123.04 -3.01 -38.56
C PRO A 1 -122.17 -2.10 -39.46
N ARG A 2 -121.55 -1.07 -38.89
CA ARG A 2 -120.64 -0.18 -39.63
C ARG A 2 -119.29 -0.89 -39.80
N LYS A 3 -118.90 -1.15 -41.06
CA LYS A 3 -117.57 -1.69 -41.40
C LYS A 3 -116.52 -0.61 -41.06
N PRO A 4 -115.46 -0.92 -40.30
CA PRO A 4 -114.41 0.05 -40.01
C PRO A 4 -113.69 0.45 -41.31
N SER A 5 -113.44 1.75 -41.48
CA SER A 5 -112.79 2.34 -42.66
C SER A 5 -111.36 1.82 -42.83
N GLU A 6 -110.92 1.64 -44.08
CA GLU A 6 -109.57 1.17 -44.42
C GLU A 6 -108.45 2.02 -43.81
N SER A 7 -108.71 3.29 -43.50
CA SER A 7 -107.77 4.17 -42.78
C SER A 7 -107.40 3.68 -41.37
N VAL A 8 -108.29 2.95 -40.68
CA VAL A 8 -108.05 2.43 -39.32
C VAL A 8 -107.11 1.21 -39.36
N LYS A 9 -107.20 0.38 -40.40
CA LYS A 9 -106.31 -0.79 -40.57
C LYS A 9 -104.88 -0.38 -40.91
N THR A 10 -104.70 0.66 -41.73
CA THR A 10 -103.39 1.20 -42.07
C THR A 10 -102.71 1.87 -40.88
N SER A 11 -103.49 2.58 -40.05
CA SER A 11 -103.00 3.19 -38.81
C SER A 11 -102.53 2.14 -37.79
N HIS A 12 -103.27 1.05 -37.61
CA HIS A 12 -102.88 -0.03 -36.70
C HIS A 12 -101.60 -0.76 -37.15
N LYS A 13 -101.43 -0.99 -38.45
CA LYS A 13 -100.22 -1.61 -39.01
C LYS A 13 -98.98 -0.71 -38.85
N LEU A 14 -99.14 0.60 -39.01
CA LEU A 14 -98.06 1.57 -38.79
C LEU A 14 -97.65 1.63 -37.32
N PHE A 15 -98.62 1.57 -36.39
CA PHE A 15 -98.36 1.54 -34.96
C PHE A 15 -97.62 0.26 -34.51
N GLU A 16 -97.98 -0.90 -35.07
CA GLU A 16 -97.24 -2.16 -34.83
C GLU A 16 -95.81 -2.10 -35.38
N GLN A 17 -95.60 -1.55 -36.58
CA GLN A 17 -94.27 -1.34 -37.15
C GLN A 17 -93.42 -0.39 -36.32
N MET A 18 -94.01 0.70 -35.80
CA MET A 18 -93.33 1.60 -34.87
C MET A 18 -92.91 0.87 -33.59
N LYS A 19 -93.82 0.09 -32.97
CA LYS A 19 -93.52 -0.67 -31.75
C LYS A 19 -92.42 -1.72 -31.97
N GLU A 20 -92.42 -2.40 -33.12
CA GLU A 20 -91.34 -3.33 -33.49
C GLU A 20 -90.00 -2.60 -33.72
N SER A 21 -90.02 -1.43 -34.36
CA SER A 21 -88.82 -0.63 -34.58
C SER A 21 -88.20 -0.13 -33.27
N GLU A 22 -89.05 0.31 -32.34
CA GLU A 22 -88.64 0.78 -31.00
C GLU A 22 -88.04 -0.37 -30.18
N GLN A 23 -88.63 -1.57 -30.22
CA GLN A 23 -88.07 -2.76 -29.59
C GLN A 23 -86.72 -3.19 -30.20
N ARG A 24 -86.56 -3.07 -31.53
CA ARG A 24 -85.29 -3.34 -32.19
C ARG A 24 -84.23 -2.31 -31.78
N GLU A 25 -84.62 -1.04 -31.71
CA GLU A 25 -83.73 0.04 -31.28
C GLU A 25 -83.31 -0.13 -29.81
N GLU A 26 -84.22 -0.51 -28.92
CA GLU A 26 -83.93 -0.76 -27.52
C GLU A 26 -83.00 -1.98 -27.33
N LYS A 27 -83.22 -3.06 -28.10
CA LYS A 27 -82.32 -4.22 -28.13
C LYS A 27 -80.93 -3.85 -28.65
N LEU A 28 -80.86 -3.06 -29.72
CA LEU A 28 -79.61 -2.58 -30.29
C LEU A 28 -78.86 -1.72 -29.27
N LYS A 29 -79.54 -0.78 -28.59
CA LYS A 29 -78.98 0.06 -27.52
C LYS A 29 -78.42 -0.79 -26.38
N LYS A 30 -79.16 -1.80 -25.91
CA LYS A 30 -78.70 -2.74 -24.86
C LYS A 30 -77.47 -3.54 -25.30
N GLN A 31 -77.46 -4.05 -26.54
CA GLN A 31 -76.33 -4.79 -27.09
C GLN A 31 -75.09 -3.88 -27.25
N THR A 32 -75.25 -2.66 -27.77
CA THR A 32 -74.15 -1.70 -27.88
C THR A 32 -73.59 -1.30 -26.52
N TYR A 33 -74.47 -1.11 -25.51
CA TYR A 33 -74.05 -0.79 -24.16
C TYR A 33 -73.24 -1.94 -23.55
N SER A 34 -73.73 -3.18 -23.67
CA SER A 34 -73.03 -4.39 -23.21
C SER A 34 -71.65 -4.56 -23.85
N ASN A 35 -71.55 -4.35 -25.17
CA ASN A 35 -70.27 -4.48 -25.89
C ASN A 35 -69.27 -3.38 -25.47
N VAL A 36 -69.74 -2.15 -25.26
CA VAL A 36 -68.89 -1.04 -24.79
C VAL A 36 -68.42 -1.29 -23.37
N THR A 37 -69.27 -1.79 -22.46
CA THR A 37 -68.88 -2.14 -21.09
C THR A 37 -67.86 -3.27 -21.07
N GLU A 38 -68.08 -4.34 -21.84
CA GLU A 38 -67.14 -5.46 -21.93
C GLU A 38 -65.78 -5.00 -22.49
N GLN A 39 -65.78 -4.16 -23.53
CA GLN A 39 -64.54 -3.60 -24.08
C GLN A 39 -63.80 -2.71 -23.07
N GLN A 40 -64.54 -1.93 -22.26
CA GLN A 40 -63.94 -1.12 -21.19
C GLN A 40 -63.34 -2.00 -20.09
N GLU A 41 -64.01 -3.06 -19.68
CA GLU A 41 -63.50 -4.02 -18.69
C GLU A 41 -62.24 -4.73 -19.18
N GLN A 42 -62.23 -5.22 -20.43
CA GLN A 42 -61.04 -5.82 -21.03
C GLN A 42 -59.85 -4.85 -21.10
N ARG A 43 -60.10 -3.57 -21.40
CA ARG A 43 -59.05 -2.53 -21.36
C ARG A 43 -58.52 -2.31 -19.95
N LYS A 44 -59.40 -2.26 -18.94
CA LYS A 44 -59.00 -2.12 -17.53
C LYS A 44 -58.16 -3.31 -17.07
N LEU A 45 -58.55 -4.53 -17.42
CA LEU A 45 -57.79 -5.74 -17.11
C LEU A 45 -56.39 -5.72 -17.75
N LYS A 46 -56.29 -5.44 -19.06
CA LYS A 46 -54.99 -5.32 -19.75
C LYS A 46 -54.10 -4.23 -19.16
N MET A 47 -54.68 -3.10 -18.76
CA MET A 47 -53.94 -2.02 -18.11
C MET A 47 -53.40 -2.45 -16.74
N LYS A 48 -54.21 -3.18 -15.95
CA LYS A 48 -53.81 -3.73 -14.66
C LYS A 48 -52.67 -4.75 -14.82
N GLU A 49 -52.80 -5.71 -15.73
CA GLU A 49 -51.74 -6.69 -16.04
C GLU A 49 -50.43 -6.00 -16.47
N LYS A 50 -50.52 -4.97 -17.32
CA LYS A 50 -49.35 -4.19 -17.73
C LYS A 50 -48.70 -3.45 -16.54
N GLN A 51 -49.51 -2.93 -15.63
CA GLN A 51 -49.02 -2.23 -14.43
C GLN A 51 -48.31 -3.21 -13.47
N GLU A 52 -48.88 -4.38 -13.23
CA GLU A 52 -48.27 -5.45 -12.43
C GLU A 52 -46.95 -5.94 -13.05
N LYS A 53 -46.93 -6.15 -14.38
CA LYS A 53 -45.70 -6.52 -15.10
C LYS A 53 -44.62 -5.42 -15.02
N LEU A 54 -45.02 -4.14 -15.09
CA LEU A 54 -44.09 -3.04 -14.94
C LEU A 54 -43.53 -2.95 -13.52
N GLN A 55 -44.37 -3.21 -12.51
CA GLN A 55 -43.96 -3.20 -11.12
C GLN A 55 -42.94 -4.33 -10.83
N THR A 56 -43.21 -5.55 -11.28
CA THR A 56 -42.28 -6.68 -11.12
C THR A 56 -40.94 -6.44 -11.80
N LEU A 57 -40.93 -5.83 -13.00
CA LEU A 57 -39.69 -5.44 -13.68
C LEU A 57 -38.91 -4.36 -12.91
N ARG A 58 -39.59 -3.39 -12.29
CA ARG A 58 -38.95 -2.36 -11.45
C ARG A 58 -38.34 -2.95 -10.20
N GLU A 59 -39.05 -3.85 -9.54
CA GLU A 59 -38.56 -4.54 -8.34
C GLU A 59 -37.34 -5.41 -8.66
N LYS A 60 -37.41 -6.19 -9.75
CA LYS A 60 -36.25 -6.97 -10.23
C LYS A 60 -35.05 -6.08 -10.55
N LYS A 61 -35.27 -4.99 -11.29
CA LYS A 61 -34.19 -4.04 -11.61
C LYS A 61 -33.54 -3.48 -10.35
N LYS A 62 -34.34 -3.12 -9.34
CA LYS A 62 -33.82 -2.61 -8.07
C LYS A 62 -32.96 -3.66 -7.35
N GLN A 63 -33.37 -4.92 -7.35
CA GLN A 63 -32.57 -6.02 -6.80
C GLN A 63 -31.25 -6.20 -7.56
N ASP A 64 -31.29 -6.16 -8.89
CA ASP A 64 -30.10 -6.27 -9.74
C ASP A 64 -29.13 -5.09 -9.48
N ASP A 65 -29.66 -3.87 -9.32
CA ASP A 65 -28.87 -2.66 -9.00
C ASP A 65 -28.21 -2.78 -7.59
N GLU A 66 -28.94 -3.29 -6.59
CA GLU A 66 -28.41 -3.53 -5.24
C GLU A 66 -27.30 -4.59 -5.23
N LEU A 67 -27.49 -5.70 -5.96
CA LEU A 67 -26.46 -6.73 -6.12
C LEU A 67 -25.23 -6.19 -6.84
N THR A 68 -25.44 -5.33 -7.84
CA THR A 68 -24.37 -4.68 -8.59
C THR A 68 -23.52 -3.80 -7.68
N SER A 69 -24.15 -2.94 -6.87
CA SER A 69 -23.45 -2.06 -5.92
C SER A 69 -22.60 -2.87 -4.94
N LYS A 70 -23.19 -3.90 -4.32
CA LYS A 70 -22.48 -4.78 -3.38
C LYS A 70 -21.32 -5.51 -4.05
N GLY A 71 -21.50 -5.97 -5.29
CA GLY A 71 -20.45 -6.60 -6.08
C GLY A 71 -19.28 -5.65 -6.32
N GLN A 72 -19.55 -4.39 -6.68
CA GLN A 72 -18.53 -3.37 -6.91
C GLN A 72 -17.78 -3.01 -5.62
N GLU A 73 -18.48 -2.85 -4.49
CA GLU A 73 -17.87 -2.59 -3.18
C GLU A 73 -16.89 -3.72 -2.79
N LEU A 74 -17.29 -4.99 -2.98
CA LEU A 74 -16.42 -6.14 -2.71
C LEU A 74 -15.18 -6.14 -3.60
N LEU A 75 -15.29 -5.71 -4.87
CA LEU A 75 -14.13 -5.58 -5.76
C LEU A 75 -13.18 -4.49 -5.30
N GLU A 76 -13.71 -3.33 -4.90
CA GLU A 76 -12.89 -2.22 -4.42
C GLU A 76 -12.11 -2.61 -3.16
N LEU A 77 -12.81 -3.25 -2.20
CA LEU A 77 -12.18 -3.79 -0.99
C LEU A 77 -11.14 -4.87 -1.33
N GLY A 78 -11.45 -5.78 -2.26
CA GLY A 78 -10.51 -6.82 -2.70
C GLY A 78 -9.24 -6.23 -3.31
N ASN A 79 -9.38 -5.21 -4.14
CA ASN A 79 -8.26 -4.48 -4.74
C ASN A 79 -7.43 -3.74 -3.68
N GLN A 80 -8.07 -3.16 -2.66
CA GLN A 80 -7.37 -2.52 -1.55
C GLN A 80 -6.54 -3.53 -0.75
N LYS A 81 -7.13 -4.68 -0.42
CA LYS A 81 -6.45 -5.77 0.30
C LYS A 81 -5.28 -6.33 -0.50
N LEU A 82 -5.43 -6.44 -1.83
CA LEU A 82 -4.34 -6.84 -2.71
C LEU A 82 -3.18 -5.84 -2.69
N LYS A 83 -3.45 -4.53 -2.73
CA LYS A 83 -2.42 -3.48 -2.60
C LYS A 83 -1.69 -3.53 -1.25
N GLN A 84 -2.40 -3.92 -0.19
CA GLN A 84 -1.85 -4.12 1.15
C GLN A 84 -1.09 -5.44 1.31
N LYS A 85 -1.01 -6.27 0.24
CA LYS A 85 -0.40 -7.60 0.24
C LYS A 85 -1.12 -8.62 1.13
N GLU A 86 -2.39 -8.35 1.45
CA GLU A 86 -3.28 -9.24 2.20
C GLU A 86 -3.98 -10.19 1.21
N PHE A 87 -3.18 -11.09 0.62
CA PHE A 87 -3.58 -11.91 -0.52
C PHE A 87 -4.77 -12.84 -0.25
N ASP A 88 -4.81 -13.46 0.94
CA ASP A 88 -5.85 -14.42 1.29
C ASP A 88 -7.21 -13.72 1.52
N GLU A 89 -7.20 -12.52 2.10
CA GLU A 89 -8.39 -11.67 2.24
C GLU A 89 -8.90 -11.17 0.88
N ALA A 90 -7.99 -10.74 0.00
CA ALA A 90 -8.34 -10.33 -1.35
C ALA A 90 -9.02 -11.47 -2.14
N LYS A 91 -8.49 -12.70 -2.07
CA LYS A 91 -9.11 -13.88 -2.69
C LYS A 91 -10.52 -14.13 -2.15
N ASN A 92 -10.73 -14.00 -0.84
CA ASN A 92 -12.04 -14.19 -0.23
C ASN A 92 -13.06 -13.15 -0.75
N LEU A 93 -12.67 -11.87 -0.81
CA LEU A 93 -13.52 -10.80 -1.31
C LEU A 93 -13.88 -10.99 -2.79
N TYR A 94 -12.93 -11.40 -3.63
CA TYR A 94 -13.20 -11.72 -5.03
C TYR A 94 -14.12 -12.94 -5.19
N ASN A 95 -14.00 -13.96 -4.35
CA ASN A 95 -14.93 -15.09 -4.36
C ASN A 95 -16.37 -14.67 -3.97
N GLN A 96 -16.51 -13.76 -3.00
CA GLN A 96 -17.82 -13.20 -2.66
C GLN A 96 -18.41 -12.38 -3.82
N ALA A 97 -17.60 -11.55 -4.49
CA ALA A 97 -18.02 -10.80 -5.67
C ALA A 97 -18.44 -11.73 -6.82
N ILE A 98 -17.71 -12.83 -7.06
CA ILE A 98 -18.10 -13.88 -8.02
C ILE A 98 -19.49 -14.45 -7.68
N GLY A 99 -19.77 -14.67 -6.39
CA GLY A 99 -21.08 -15.13 -5.94
C GLY A 99 -22.23 -14.19 -6.35
N LEU A 100 -22.03 -12.87 -6.19
CA LEU A 100 -23.02 -11.87 -6.59
C LEU A 100 -23.13 -11.76 -8.12
N PHE A 101 -22.01 -11.76 -8.84
CA PHE A 101 -22.01 -11.72 -10.30
C PHE A 101 -22.60 -12.97 -10.94
N THR A 102 -22.55 -14.11 -10.25
CA THR A 102 -23.23 -15.34 -10.70
C THR A 102 -24.75 -15.17 -10.65
N GLN A 103 -25.29 -14.48 -9.63
CA GLN A 103 -26.72 -14.17 -9.54
C GLN A 103 -27.17 -13.20 -10.64
N LEU A 104 -26.28 -12.28 -11.04
CA LEU A 104 -26.51 -11.31 -12.12
C LEU A 104 -26.28 -11.89 -13.53
N GLY A 105 -25.68 -13.09 -13.65
CA GLY A 105 -25.32 -13.69 -14.94
C GLY A 105 -24.14 -13.02 -15.66
N TRP A 106 -23.26 -12.33 -14.92
CA TRP A 106 -22.12 -11.60 -15.47
C TRP A 106 -20.87 -12.48 -15.62
N TYR A 107 -20.94 -13.42 -16.56
CA TYR A 107 -19.92 -14.48 -16.71
C TYR A 107 -18.54 -13.98 -17.15
N ASP A 108 -18.47 -12.93 -17.95
CA ASP A 108 -17.18 -12.37 -18.40
C ASP A 108 -16.37 -11.82 -17.23
N GLN A 109 -17.04 -11.13 -16.30
CA GLN A 109 -16.47 -10.55 -15.09
C GLN A 109 -16.03 -11.64 -14.14
N ILE A 110 -16.81 -12.73 -14.02
CA ILE A 110 -16.41 -13.91 -13.26
C ILE A 110 -15.12 -14.54 -13.84
N ALA A 111 -15.00 -14.63 -15.16
CA ALA A 111 -13.80 -15.17 -15.80
C ALA A 111 -12.56 -14.31 -15.50
N ILE A 112 -12.69 -12.98 -15.56
CA ILE A 112 -11.64 -12.03 -15.19
C ILE A 112 -11.23 -12.23 -13.74
N LEU A 113 -12.18 -12.28 -12.80
CA LEU A 113 -11.89 -12.45 -11.37
C LEU A 113 -11.23 -13.79 -11.07
N LYS A 114 -11.65 -14.87 -11.73
CA LYS A 114 -11.01 -16.18 -11.56
C LYS A 114 -9.55 -16.16 -12.02
N ASN A 115 -9.25 -15.44 -13.10
CA ASN A 115 -7.86 -15.26 -13.53
C ASN A 115 -7.08 -14.40 -12.54
N GLU A 116 -7.69 -13.33 -12.01
CA GLU A 116 -7.04 -12.50 -10.99
C GLU A 116 -6.73 -13.29 -9.71
N ILE A 117 -7.66 -14.13 -9.24
CA ILE A 117 -7.44 -15.03 -8.11
C ILE A 117 -6.26 -15.99 -8.33
N ARG A 118 -6.05 -16.46 -9.57
CA ARG A 118 -4.87 -17.28 -9.92
C ARG A 118 -3.59 -16.44 -9.89
N ASN A 119 -3.64 -15.21 -10.40
CA ASN A 119 -2.49 -14.30 -10.41
C ASN A 119 -2.07 -13.90 -8.99
N ILE A 120 -3.00 -13.82 -8.04
CA ILE A 120 -2.68 -13.53 -6.63
C ILE A 120 -1.65 -14.52 -6.06
N GLU A 121 -1.69 -15.80 -6.43
CA GLU A 121 -0.70 -16.77 -5.95
C GLU A 121 0.69 -16.52 -6.53
N LEU A 122 0.76 -16.02 -7.77
CA LEU A 122 2.01 -15.58 -8.37
C LEU A 122 2.57 -14.36 -7.64
N TYR A 123 1.73 -13.35 -7.38
CA TYR A 123 2.14 -12.15 -6.63
C TYR A 123 2.64 -12.48 -5.23
N LYS A 124 1.96 -13.40 -4.51
CA LYS A 124 2.38 -13.87 -3.19
C LYS A 124 3.77 -14.50 -3.24
N ARG A 125 4.01 -15.39 -4.22
CA ARG A 125 5.31 -16.05 -4.40
C ARG A 125 6.43 -15.05 -4.76
N GLU A 126 6.15 -14.10 -5.63
CA GLU A 126 7.11 -13.06 -6.02
C GLU A 126 7.53 -12.19 -4.84
N GLU A 127 6.56 -11.79 -4.00
CA GLU A 127 6.83 -11.02 -2.79
C GLU A 127 7.67 -11.82 -1.79
N GLU A 128 7.35 -13.09 -1.56
CA GLU A 128 8.16 -13.97 -0.69
C GLU A 128 9.60 -14.13 -1.20
N LEU A 129 9.79 -14.28 -2.52
CA LEU A 129 11.11 -14.36 -3.13
C LEU A 129 11.88 -13.06 -2.96
N LYS A 130 11.21 -11.91 -3.10
CA LYS A 130 11.82 -10.59 -2.89
C LYS A 130 12.29 -10.43 -1.45
N LEU A 131 11.48 -10.82 -0.47
CA LEU A 131 11.84 -10.79 0.94
C LEU A 131 13.03 -11.71 1.25
N LYS A 132 13.04 -12.93 0.71
CA LYS A 132 14.17 -13.88 0.86
C LYS A 132 15.47 -13.34 0.25
N LYS A 133 15.40 -12.70 -0.92
CA LYS A 133 16.59 -12.06 -1.53
C LYS A 133 17.11 -10.90 -0.68
N ALA A 134 16.21 -10.08 -0.17
CA ALA A 134 16.58 -8.94 0.69
C ALA A 134 17.23 -9.41 2.00
N SER A 135 16.70 -10.45 2.64
CA SER A 135 17.30 -11.00 3.87
C SER A 135 18.67 -11.61 3.60
N TYR A 136 18.81 -12.36 2.49
CA TYR A 136 20.09 -12.92 2.08
C TYR A 136 21.16 -11.85 1.82
N SER A 137 20.80 -10.75 1.13
CA SER A 137 21.73 -9.63 0.90
C SER A 137 22.21 -9.02 2.21
N LYS A 138 21.28 -8.76 3.15
CA LYS A 138 21.61 -8.21 4.48
C LYS A 138 22.55 -9.12 5.26
N ILE A 139 22.31 -10.44 5.26
CA ILE A 139 23.17 -11.41 5.93
C ILE A 139 24.57 -11.40 5.31
N LYS A 140 24.66 -11.35 3.98
CA LYS A 140 25.94 -11.30 3.27
C LYS A 140 26.71 -10.02 3.59
N GLU A 141 26.04 -8.87 3.54
CA GLU A 141 26.62 -7.57 3.89
C GLU A 141 27.14 -7.54 5.33
N GLU A 142 26.38 -8.10 6.27
CA GLU A 142 26.79 -8.23 7.67
C GLU A 142 28.01 -9.15 7.81
N GLN A 143 28.04 -10.28 7.12
CA GLN A 143 29.21 -11.18 7.11
C GLN A 143 30.46 -10.49 6.55
N ASP A 144 30.32 -9.73 5.47
CA ASP A 144 31.41 -8.99 4.86
C ASP A 144 31.86 -7.82 5.74
N PHE A 145 30.95 -7.21 6.50
CA PHE A 145 31.29 -6.24 7.54
C PHE A 145 32.08 -6.89 8.69
N GLN A 146 31.61 -8.01 9.22
CA GLN A 146 32.29 -8.73 10.31
C GLN A 146 33.70 -9.17 9.93
N LYS A 147 33.89 -9.65 8.69
CA LYS A 147 35.23 -9.96 8.15
C LYS A 147 36.15 -8.74 8.18
N ARG A 148 35.70 -7.60 7.63
CA ARG A 148 36.48 -6.36 7.62
C ARG A 148 36.81 -5.87 9.03
N VAL A 149 35.87 -5.95 9.96
CA VAL A 149 36.11 -5.60 11.37
C VAL A 149 37.18 -6.52 11.97
N SER A 150 37.09 -7.83 11.73
CA SER A 150 38.09 -8.80 12.19
C SER A 150 39.48 -8.51 11.62
N ASP A 151 39.58 -8.20 10.33
CA ASP A 151 40.84 -7.86 9.66
C ASP A 151 41.49 -6.61 10.28
N VAL A 152 40.71 -5.54 10.48
CA VAL A 152 41.18 -4.29 11.10
C VAL A 152 41.61 -4.52 12.55
N LEU A 153 40.87 -5.32 13.32
CA LEU A 153 41.25 -5.66 14.70
C LEU A 153 42.56 -6.44 14.74
N ASN A 154 42.72 -7.43 13.86
CA ASN A 154 43.95 -8.20 13.73
C ASN A 154 45.14 -7.32 13.33
N GLU A 155 44.95 -6.38 12.40
CA GLU A 155 45.99 -5.44 11.99
C GLU A 155 46.37 -4.49 13.12
N LYS A 156 45.38 -3.92 13.81
CA LYS A 156 45.58 -3.06 14.97
C LYS A 156 46.35 -3.78 16.08
N GLN A 157 46.00 -5.03 16.36
CA GLN A 157 46.70 -5.86 17.34
C GLN A 157 48.15 -6.10 16.94
N LYS A 158 48.42 -6.49 15.68
CA LYS A 158 49.79 -6.64 15.16
C LYS A 158 50.60 -5.35 15.28
N HIS A 159 50.01 -4.20 14.96
CA HIS A 159 50.67 -2.91 15.10
C HIS A 159 50.98 -2.58 16.57
N GLN A 160 50.04 -2.83 17.49
CA GLN A 160 50.27 -2.65 18.92
C GLN A 160 51.37 -3.57 19.45
N THR A 161 51.40 -4.84 19.06
CA THR A 161 52.47 -5.76 19.43
C THR A 161 53.82 -5.28 18.92
N LYS A 162 53.91 -4.84 17.66
CA LYS A 162 55.15 -4.25 17.10
C LYS A 162 55.60 -3.00 17.86
N LEU A 163 54.67 -2.12 18.24
CA LEU A 163 54.99 -0.94 19.05
C LEU A 163 55.50 -1.33 20.45
N GLN A 164 54.87 -2.32 21.09
CA GLN A 164 55.31 -2.83 22.39
C GLN A 164 56.68 -3.50 22.30
N GLU A 165 56.94 -4.28 21.26
CA GLU A 165 58.24 -4.89 21.00
C GLU A 165 59.30 -3.82 20.78
N ARG A 166 59.01 -2.78 19.98
CA ARG A 166 59.90 -1.62 19.80
C ARG A 166 60.17 -0.92 21.13
N GLN A 167 59.14 -0.66 21.94
CA GLN A 167 59.32 -0.05 23.26
C GLN A 167 60.16 -0.91 24.21
N LYS A 168 59.99 -2.24 24.20
CA LYS A 168 60.81 -3.17 24.98
C LYS A 168 62.25 -3.27 24.47
N ALA A 169 62.46 -3.08 23.17
CA ALA A 169 63.78 -3.07 22.55
C ALA A 169 64.57 -1.78 22.83
N ILE A 170 63.94 -0.71 23.36
CA ILE A 170 64.64 0.51 23.77
C ILE A 170 65.59 0.16 24.92
N PRO A 171 66.91 0.35 24.75
CA PRO A 171 67.87 0.13 25.83
C PRO A 171 67.50 0.95 27.08
N PRO A 172 67.68 0.39 28.29
CA PRO A 172 67.32 1.07 29.53
C PRO A 172 68.02 2.43 29.68
N GLU A 173 69.23 2.59 29.14
CA GLU A 173 69.95 3.87 29.12
C GLU A 173 69.22 4.97 28.33
N ILE A 174 68.63 4.63 27.17
CA ILE A 174 67.88 5.59 26.35
C ILE A 174 66.56 5.93 27.04
N LYS A 175 65.91 4.92 27.66
CA LYS A 175 64.71 5.14 28.46
C LYS A 175 64.97 6.11 29.62
N ASN A 176 66.07 5.93 30.35
CA ASN A 176 66.48 6.82 31.43
C ASN A 176 66.76 8.26 30.92
N LYS A 177 67.37 8.39 29.72
CA LYS A 177 67.58 9.71 29.10
C LYS A 177 66.25 10.40 28.76
N LEU A 178 65.28 9.67 28.21
CA LEU A 178 63.94 10.20 27.89
C LEU A 178 63.15 10.61 29.13
N GLU A 179 63.14 9.77 30.18
CA GLU A 179 62.51 10.11 31.48
C GLU A 179 63.17 11.37 32.09
N LYS A 180 64.49 11.49 31.97
CA LYS A 180 65.22 12.67 32.41
C LYS A 180 64.80 13.92 31.63
N VAL A 181 64.62 13.81 30.31
CA VAL A 181 64.13 14.90 29.47
C VAL A 181 62.74 15.36 29.91
N GLU A 182 61.79 14.45 30.13
CA GLU A 182 60.44 14.82 30.59
C GLU A 182 60.48 15.59 31.91
N LEU A 183 61.30 15.13 32.86
CA LEU A 183 61.47 15.79 34.15
C LEU A 183 62.12 17.18 34.02
N ILE A 184 63.03 17.37 33.08
CA ILE A 184 63.63 18.69 32.81
C ILE A 184 62.63 19.60 32.11
N ARG A 185 61.84 19.08 31.18
CA ARG A 185 60.81 19.83 30.45
C ARG A 185 59.75 20.36 31.39
N ALA A 186 59.22 19.53 32.28
CA ALA A 186 58.27 19.95 33.30
C ALA A 186 58.83 21.06 34.22
N LYS A 187 60.14 21.01 34.53
CA LYS A 187 60.81 22.08 35.28
C LYS A 187 60.98 23.36 34.47
N ALA A 188 61.26 23.24 33.17
CA ALA A 188 61.36 24.38 32.26
C ALA A 188 60.00 25.09 32.13
N ASP A 189 58.91 24.34 31.87
CA ASP A 189 57.55 24.90 31.78
C ASP A 189 57.16 25.61 33.10
N LYS A 190 57.54 25.05 34.25
CA LYS A 190 57.33 25.68 35.56
C LYS A 190 58.12 26.98 35.73
N GLU A 191 59.40 27.00 35.35
CA GLU A 191 60.24 28.20 35.44
C GLU A 191 59.85 29.28 34.41
N GLU A 192 59.29 28.87 33.27
CA GLU A 192 58.72 29.73 32.24
C GLU A 192 57.51 30.48 32.78
N SER A 193 56.60 29.78 33.50
CA SER A 193 55.49 30.43 34.20
C SER A 193 55.93 31.43 35.31
N MET A 194 57.17 31.30 35.78
CA MET A 194 57.77 32.19 36.78
C MET A 194 58.63 33.30 36.14
N ASN A 195 58.61 33.43 34.81
CA ASN A 195 59.42 34.38 34.03
C ASN A 195 60.95 34.27 34.27
N ASN A 196 61.45 33.09 34.65
CA ASN A 196 62.89 32.86 34.85
C ASN A 196 63.55 32.36 33.57
N PHE A 197 63.50 33.20 32.53
CA PHE A 197 63.94 32.87 31.17
C PHE A 197 65.39 32.36 31.06
N PRO A 198 66.39 32.87 31.82
CA PRO A 198 67.75 32.34 31.74
C PRO A 198 67.85 30.86 32.14
N ARG A 199 67.08 30.42 33.14
CA ARG A 199 67.05 29.02 33.56
C ARG A 199 66.27 28.15 32.60
N VAL A 200 65.15 28.66 32.07
CA VAL A 200 64.35 28.00 31.04
C VAL A 200 65.18 27.69 29.80
N LEU A 201 65.92 28.68 29.28
CA LEU A 201 66.80 28.51 28.12
C LEU A 201 67.87 27.45 28.38
N SER A 202 68.52 27.48 29.55
CA SER A 202 69.53 26.48 29.94
C SER A 202 68.94 25.07 30.00
N ARG A 203 67.67 24.92 30.43
CA ARG A 203 66.98 23.64 30.46
C ARG A 203 66.63 23.13 29.07
N TYR A 204 66.14 23.97 28.17
CA TYR A 204 65.85 23.57 26.79
C TYR A 204 67.12 23.20 26.02
N GLN A 205 68.22 23.94 26.20
CA GLN A 205 69.53 23.56 25.67
C GLN A 205 69.99 22.19 26.18
N TYR A 206 69.78 21.91 27.47
CA TYR A 206 70.12 20.61 28.03
C TYR A 206 69.24 19.49 27.47
N ILE A 207 67.93 19.72 27.30
CA ILE A 207 67.03 18.77 26.63
C ILE A 207 67.51 18.49 25.20
N GLN A 208 67.87 19.52 24.44
CA GLN A 208 68.37 19.35 23.07
C GLN A 208 69.65 18.50 23.04
N SER A 209 70.58 18.72 23.99
CA SER A 209 71.78 17.87 24.13
C SER A 209 71.45 16.41 24.44
N LEU A 210 70.43 16.17 25.27
CA LEU A 210 70.00 14.83 25.61
C LEU A 210 69.38 14.13 24.39
N TYR A 211 68.53 14.83 23.62
CA TYR A 211 67.96 14.33 22.37
C TYR A 211 69.04 14.04 21.31
N ASN A 212 70.00 14.93 21.12
CA ASN A 212 71.13 14.73 20.19
C ASN A 212 72.05 13.56 20.61
N SER A 213 72.02 13.16 21.89
CA SER A 213 72.80 12.02 22.40
C SER A 213 72.12 10.66 22.21
N ILE A 214 70.88 10.64 21.69
CA ILE A 214 70.14 9.43 21.39
C ILE A 214 70.38 9.09 19.92
N PRO A 215 70.89 7.89 19.58
CA PRO A 215 71.13 7.50 18.20
C PRO A 215 69.82 7.52 17.39
N LYS A 216 69.85 8.21 16.23
CA LYS A 216 68.68 8.41 15.36
C LYS A 216 68.13 7.12 14.77
N ASP A 217 68.97 6.09 14.67
CA ASP A 217 68.61 4.73 14.28
C ASP A 217 67.73 4.01 15.29
N ILE A 218 67.73 4.45 16.56
CA ILE A 218 66.93 3.86 17.63
C ILE A 218 65.60 4.61 17.81
N ILE A 219 65.64 5.95 17.88
CA ILE A 219 64.46 6.82 17.96
C ILE A 219 64.74 8.10 17.16
N ASP A 220 63.85 8.43 16.22
CA ASP A 220 63.87 9.71 15.52
C ASP A 220 63.16 10.78 16.37
N LEU A 221 63.92 11.80 16.79
CA LEU A 221 63.47 12.93 17.63
C LEU A 221 63.55 14.26 16.88
N THR A 222 63.60 14.22 15.55
CA THR A 222 63.87 15.41 14.71
C THR A 222 62.78 16.48 14.87
N GLU A 223 61.51 16.09 15.00
CA GLU A 223 60.41 17.05 15.21
C GLU A 223 60.41 17.62 16.64
N GLU A 224 60.72 16.81 17.66
CA GLU A 224 60.84 17.26 19.05
C GLU A 224 61.98 18.24 19.25
N ILE A 225 63.11 18.03 18.57
CA ILE A 225 64.23 18.97 18.55
C ILE A 225 63.80 20.29 17.93
N ARG A 226 63.14 20.24 16.77
CA ARG A 226 62.63 21.43 16.07
C ARG A 226 61.63 22.23 16.92
N LEU A 227 60.74 21.55 17.66
CA LEU A 227 59.78 22.21 18.56
C LEU A 227 60.46 22.91 19.73
N ILE A 228 61.57 22.37 20.23
CA ILE A 228 62.37 23.02 21.29
C ILE A 228 63.14 24.22 20.76
N GLU A 229 63.63 24.17 19.53
CA GLU A 229 64.32 25.31 18.88
C GLU A 229 63.41 26.51 18.62
N GLN A 230 62.09 26.28 18.58
CA GLN A 230 61.08 27.33 18.39
C GLN A 230 60.60 27.98 19.70
N LYS A 231 61.00 27.46 20.86
CA LYS A 231 60.67 27.99 22.19
C LYS A 231 61.77 28.89 22.73
#